data_AF-A0A3D4TAD3-F1
#
_entry.id   AF-A0A3D4TAD3-F1
#
_cell.length_a   1.000
_cell.length_b   1.000
_cell.length_c   1.000
_cell.angle_alpha   90.00
_cell.angle_beta   90.00
_cell.angle_gamma   90.00
#
_symmetry.space_group_name_H-M   'P 1'
#
loop_
_entity.id
_entity.type
_entity.pdbx_description
1 polymer ?
#
loop_
_entity_poly.entity_id
_entity_poly.type
_entity_poly.pdbx_seq_one_letter_code
_entity_poly.pdbx_strand_id
1 'polypeptide(L)'
;MPIAKQVLRLNFLYQSFAMRYLLLCFFSTLLLSASAQLFRVPYPAKHYKENLDGRLLLLLSKKTSGEPRFQIADGPETQMVFGMDVENWAPGTTLSIQGKDVFGYPIEQLSAIPSGNYTVQVVFHKYETFHLKNGKVVKLPMDRGEGQHWNLAPGNPYSTPKRMAVNPRFKSIAIVELDKIIPP
;
A
#
# COMPACT_ATOMS: atom_id res chain seq x y z
N MET A 1 -53.16 -17.88 -46.04
CA MET A 1 -51.87 -18.49 -45.62
C MET A 1 -50.59 -17.62 -45.80
N PRO A 2 -50.59 -16.36 -46.30
CA PRO A 2 -49.35 -15.56 -46.38
C PRO A 2 -49.12 -14.58 -45.21
N ILE A 3 -50.18 -14.09 -44.57
CA ILE A 3 -50.11 -13.02 -43.55
C ILE A 3 -49.42 -13.49 -42.25
N ALA A 4 -49.67 -14.73 -41.81
CA ALA A 4 -49.07 -15.29 -40.59
C ALA A 4 -47.54 -15.45 -40.68
N LYS A 5 -46.98 -15.70 -41.88
CA LYS A 5 -45.53 -15.83 -42.08
C LYS A 5 -44.81 -14.49 -42.03
N GLN A 6 -45.49 -13.39 -42.36
CA GLN A 6 -44.91 -12.05 -42.38
C GLN A 6 -44.79 -11.47 -40.96
N VAL A 7 -45.80 -11.70 -40.11
CA VAL A 7 -45.78 -11.29 -38.69
C VAL A 7 -44.71 -12.05 -37.89
N LEU A 8 -44.55 -13.35 -38.14
CA LEU A 8 -43.51 -14.16 -37.48
C LEU A 8 -42.09 -13.68 -37.84
N ARG A 9 -41.85 -13.29 -39.10
CA ARG A 9 -40.55 -12.76 -39.54
C ARG A 9 -40.24 -11.39 -38.95
N LEU A 10 -41.25 -10.53 -38.76
CA LEU A 10 -41.07 -9.20 -38.18
C LEU A 10 -40.69 -9.27 -36.68
N ASN A 11 -41.31 -10.19 -35.93
CA ASN A 11 -40.95 -10.44 -34.53
C ASN A 11 -39.57 -11.06 -34.36
N PHE A 12 -39.14 -11.95 -35.27
CA PHE A 12 -37.82 -12.58 -35.22
C PHE A 12 -36.67 -11.60 -35.51
N LEU A 13 -36.91 -10.65 -36.44
CA LEU A 13 -35.96 -9.57 -36.74
C LEU A 13 -35.82 -8.57 -35.57
N TYR A 14 -36.91 -8.24 -34.86
CA TYR A 14 -36.85 -7.37 -33.67
C TYR A 14 -36.10 -8.01 -32.50
N GLN A 15 -36.30 -9.31 -32.27
CA GLN A 15 -35.61 -10.03 -31.18
C GLN A 15 -34.11 -10.20 -31.46
N SER A 16 -33.70 -10.31 -32.73
CA SER A 16 -32.28 -10.46 -33.09
C SER A 16 -31.47 -9.15 -33.04
N PHE A 17 -32.11 -7.99 -33.18
CA PHE A 17 -31.45 -6.69 -33.01
C PHE A 17 -31.39 -6.26 -31.54
N ALA A 18 -32.45 -6.48 -30.76
CA ALA A 18 -32.48 -6.15 -29.33
C ALA A 18 -31.43 -6.95 -28.52
N MET A 19 -31.18 -8.21 -28.89
CA MET A 19 -30.22 -9.08 -28.19
C MET A 19 -28.75 -8.70 -28.47
N ARG A 20 -28.45 -8.13 -29.65
CA ARG A 20 -27.08 -7.74 -30.04
C ARG A 20 -26.60 -6.44 -29.35
N TYR A 21 -27.50 -5.50 -29.10
CA TYR A 21 -27.17 -4.29 -28.32
C TYR A 21 -27.14 -4.56 -26.81
N LEU A 22 -27.91 -5.54 -26.31
CA LEU A 22 -27.85 -5.95 -24.90
C LEU A 22 -26.50 -6.61 -24.54
N LEU A 23 -25.87 -7.32 -25.48
CA LEU A 23 -24.54 -7.92 -25.31
C LEU A 23 -23.38 -6.92 -25.49
N LEU A 24 -23.58 -5.83 -26.24
CA LEU A 24 -22.58 -4.75 -26.40
C LEU A 24 -22.60 -3.74 -25.23
N CYS A 25 -23.74 -3.55 -24.56
CA CYS A 25 -23.80 -2.72 -23.36
C CYS A 25 -23.25 -3.40 -22.10
N PHE A 26 -23.22 -4.74 -22.04
CA PHE A 26 -22.69 -5.46 -20.88
C PHE A 26 -21.15 -5.58 -20.86
N PHE A 27 -20.48 -5.33 -21.99
CA PHE A 27 -19.01 -5.36 -22.07
C PHE A 27 -18.35 -4.00 -21.79
N SER A 28 -19.14 -2.93 -21.63
CA SER A 28 -18.63 -1.55 -21.45
C SER A 28 -18.57 -1.11 -19.98
N THR A 29 -19.10 -1.87 -19.03
CA THR A 29 -19.23 -1.43 -17.63
C THR A 29 -18.46 -2.33 -16.69
N LEU A 30 -17.12 -2.27 -16.68
CA LEU A 30 -16.32 -2.22 -15.45
C LEU A 30 -14.82 -2.02 -15.72
N LEU A 31 -14.43 -0.88 -16.29
CA LEU A 31 -13.15 -0.30 -15.87
C LEU A 31 -13.43 0.42 -14.54
N LEU A 32 -13.59 -0.36 -13.46
CA LEU A 32 -13.46 0.19 -12.12
C LEU A 32 -12.01 0.66 -12.03
N SER A 33 -11.77 1.94 -12.31
CA SER A 33 -10.48 2.54 -12.02
C SER A 33 -10.18 2.22 -10.57
N ALA A 34 -9.13 1.45 -10.33
CA ALA A 34 -8.51 1.29 -9.02
C ALA A 34 -8.04 2.69 -8.59
N SER A 35 -8.97 3.48 -8.11
CA SER A 35 -8.71 4.68 -7.34
C SER A 35 -8.09 4.19 -6.06
N ALA A 36 -6.86 4.64 -5.79
CA ALA A 36 -6.10 4.21 -4.63
C ALA A 36 -5.50 5.45 -3.98
N GLN A 37 -5.58 5.50 -2.66
CA GLN A 37 -4.79 6.42 -1.85
C GLN A 37 -3.31 6.22 -2.19
N LEU A 38 -2.62 7.31 -2.52
CA LEU A 38 -1.18 7.33 -2.76
C LEU A 38 -0.47 7.94 -1.56
N PHE A 39 0.50 7.22 -1.00
CA PHE A 39 1.43 7.76 0.00
C PHE A 39 2.79 7.97 -0.66
N ARG A 40 3.26 9.22 -0.68
CA ARG A 40 4.61 9.57 -1.12
C ARG A 40 5.49 9.69 0.11
N VAL A 41 6.62 8.99 0.08
CA VAL A 41 7.59 8.92 1.17
C VAL A 41 8.92 9.51 0.67
N PRO A 42 9.17 10.80 0.90
CA PRO A 42 10.47 11.41 0.62
C PRO A 42 11.56 10.85 1.55
N TYR A 43 12.74 10.63 0.98
CA TYR A 43 13.98 10.33 1.70
C TYR A 43 14.98 11.48 1.50
N PRO A 44 14.94 12.54 2.32
CA PRO A 44 15.64 13.78 2.03
C PRO A 44 17.16 13.69 2.16
N ALA A 45 17.90 14.01 1.09
CA ALA A 45 19.37 14.01 1.06
C ALA A 45 20.05 15.00 2.03
N LYS A 46 19.26 15.92 2.61
CA LYS A 46 19.71 16.82 3.68
C LYS A 46 19.99 16.07 4.98
N HIS A 47 19.19 15.05 5.28
CA HIS A 47 19.23 14.30 6.54
C HIS A 47 19.94 12.96 6.39
N TYR A 48 19.97 12.41 5.18
CA TYR A 48 20.50 11.07 4.93
C TYR A 48 21.48 11.05 3.76
N LYS A 49 22.47 10.15 3.84
CA LYS A 49 23.61 10.09 2.91
C LYS A 49 23.83 8.71 2.28
N GLU A 50 23.30 7.67 2.90
CA GLU A 50 23.52 6.29 2.48
C GLU A 50 22.33 5.79 1.67
N ASN A 51 22.57 4.84 0.77
CA ASN A 51 21.48 4.12 0.13
C ASN A 51 20.91 3.09 1.11
N LEU A 52 19.60 2.87 1.04
CA LEU A 52 18.92 1.95 1.94
C LEU A 52 18.43 0.70 1.22
N ASP A 53 18.72 -0.44 1.84
CA ASP A 53 18.10 -1.72 1.55
C ASP A 53 17.26 -2.14 2.77
N GLY A 54 16.10 -2.75 2.53
CA GLY A 54 15.29 -3.30 3.60
C GLY A 54 13.80 -3.23 3.32
N ARG A 55 13.02 -2.92 4.36
CA ARG A 55 11.56 -2.93 4.27
C ARG A 55 10.98 -1.61 4.73
N LEU A 56 10.24 -0.95 3.84
CA LEU A 56 9.48 0.25 4.18
C LEU A 56 8.12 -0.16 4.74
N LEU A 57 7.81 0.32 5.94
CA LEU A 57 6.58 0.06 6.66
C LEU A 57 5.76 1.34 6.74
N LEU A 58 4.52 1.29 6.27
CA LEU A 58 3.49 2.32 6.43
C LEU A 58 2.52 1.88 7.52
N LEU A 59 2.35 2.71 8.54
CA LEU A 59 1.56 2.43 9.72
C LEU A 59 0.37 3.37 9.78
N LEU A 60 -0.82 2.81 10.00
CA LEU A 60 -2.07 3.55 10.13
C LEU A 60 -2.74 3.18 11.45
N SER A 61 -2.93 4.18 12.30
CA SER A 61 -3.61 4.03 13.58
C SER A 61 -4.86 4.87 13.67
N LYS A 62 -5.94 4.32 14.23
CA LYS A 62 -7.12 5.09 14.62
C LYS A 62 -6.94 5.80 15.97
N LYS A 63 -5.91 5.42 16.74
CA LYS A 63 -5.61 6.04 18.04
C LYS A 63 -5.10 7.48 17.84
N THR A 64 -5.46 8.34 18.78
CA THR A 64 -5.16 9.77 18.73
C THR A 64 -3.96 10.16 19.59
N SER A 65 -3.41 9.20 20.34
CA SER A 65 -2.26 9.36 21.22
C SER A 65 -1.25 8.23 20.98
N GLY A 66 0.01 8.49 21.32
CA GLY A 66 1.13 7.58 21.08
C GLY A 66 1.54 7.49 19.60
N GLU A 67 2.66 6.82 19.34
CA GLU A 67 3.15 6.60 17.98
C GLU A 67 2.61 5.28 17.39
N PRO A 68 2.16 5.25 16.11
CA PRO A 68 1.70 4.03 15.46
C PRO A 68 2.69 2.85 15.52
N ARG A 69 4.01 3.09 15.49
CA ARG A 69 5.04 2.02 15.56
C ARG A 69 5.04 1.22 16.86
N PHE A 70 4.34 1.69 17.90
CA PHE A 70 4.16 0.98 19.17
C PHE A 70 2.78 0.35 19.33
N GLN A 71 1.98 0.32 18.25
CA GLN A 71 0.57 -0.06 18.31
C GLN A 71 0.22 -1.24 17.40
N ILE A 72 1.24 -1.89 16.83
CA ILE A 72 1.10 -3.15 16.10
C ILE A 72 1.34 -4.28 17.10
N ALA A 73 0.36 -5.16 17.25
CA ALA A 73 0.39 -6.25 18.23
C ALA A 73 -0.42 -7.45 17.74
N ASP A 74 -0.25 -8.59 18.40
CA ASP A 74 -1.06 -9.77 18.15
C ASP A 74 -2.33 -9.68 19.00
N GLY A 75 -3.40 -9.10 18.44
CA GLY A 75 -4.68 -8.96 19.13
C GLY A 75 -5.68 -8.04 18.41
N PRO A 76 -6.94 -8.02 18.86
CA PRO A 76 -8.02 -7.26 18.21
C PRO A 76 -7.79 -5.74 18.20
N GLU A 77 -6.99 -5.24 19.15
CA GLU A 77 -6.66 -3.81 19.28
C GLU A 77 -5.47 -3.36 18.42
N THR A 78 -4.89 -4.27 17.63
CA THR A 78 -3.79 -3.94 16.73
C THR A 78 -4.17 -2.85 15.75
N GLN A 79 -3.22 -1.98 15.47
CA GLN A 79 -3.33 -1.04 14.36
C GLN A 79 -2.82 -1.69 13.07
N MET A 80 -2.84 -0.94 11.98
CA MET A 80 -2.51 -1.48 10.67
C MET A 80 -1.07 -1.14 10.30
N VAL A 81 -0.38 -2.11 9.68
CA VAL A 81 0.93 -1.92 9.05
C VAL A 81 0.91 -2.51 7.65
N PHE A 82 1.55 -1.83 6.69
CA PHE A 82 1.71 -2.25 5.31
C PHE A 82 3.19 -2.19 4.95
N GLY A 83 3.73 -3.25 4.37
CA GLY A 83 5.14 -3.37 4.05
C GLY A 83 5.41 -3.58 2.57
N MET A 84 6.51 -3.02 2.08
CA MET A 84 7.17 -3.43 0.83
C MET A 84 8.67 -3.49 0.99
N ASP A 85 9.29 -4.40 0.24
CA ASP A 85 10.73 -4.50 0.14
C ASP A 85 11.26 -3.38 -0.75
N VAL A 86 12.42 -2.87 -0.36
CA VAL A 86 13.06 -1.70 -0.97
C VAL A 86 14.54 -2.01 -1.14
N GLU A 87 15.02 -1.75 -2.35
CA GLU A 87 16.38 -2.02 -2.77
C GLU A 87 17.04 -0.72 -3.25
N ASN A 88 18.25 -0.46 -2.78
CA ASN A 88 19.11 0.63 -3.22
C ASN A 88 18.41 2.02 -3.22
N TRP A 89 17.62 2.31 -2.18
CA TRP A 89 16.88 3.56 -2.10
C TRP A 89 17.80 4.74 -1.82
N ALA A 90 18.02 5.55 -2.85
CA ALA A 90 18.96 6.66 -2.81
C ALA A 90 18.39 7.91 -2.11
N PRO A 91 19.21 8.64 -1.33
CA PRO A 91 18.83 9.94 -0.78
C PRO A 91 18.43 10.94 -1.85
N GLY A 92 17.45 11.80 -1.53
CA GLY A 92 16.86 12.79 -2.42
C GLY A 92 15.72 12.25 -3.30
N THR A 93 15.42 10.95 -3.21
CA THR A 93 14.35 10.33 -3.98
C THR A 93 13.10 10.07 -3.14
N THR A 94 11.98 9.78 -3.80
CA THR A 94 10.68 9.56 -3.16
C THR A 94 10.11 8.22 -3.59
N LEU A 95 9.80 7.36 -2.63
CA LEU A 95 9.03 6.14 -2.87
C LEU A 95 7.53 6.39 -2.80
N SER A 96 6.78 5.53 -3.45
CA SER A 96 5.32 5.59 -3.50
C SER A 96 4.74 4.28 -2.98
N ILE A 97 3.79 4.37 -2.07
CA ILE A 97 3.02 3.24 -1.55
C ILE A 97 1.58 3.37 -2.05
N GLN A 98 1.11 2.33 -2.72
CA GLN A 98 -0.24 2.23 -3.27
C GLN A 98 -0.71 0.77 -3.35
N GLY A 99 -2.02 0.58 -3.55
CA GLY A 99 -2.76 -0.64 -3.19
C GLY A 99 -2.27 -2.01 -3.62
N LYS A 100 -1.51 -2.15 -4.72
CA LYS A 100 -1.01 -3.47 -5.18
C LYS A 100 0.46 -3.73 -4.84
N ASP A 101 1.18 -2.69 -4.43
CA ASP A 101 2.64 -2.74 -4.28
C ASP A 101 3.05 -3.00 -2.81
N VAL A 102 2.07 -3.17 -1.91
CA VAL A 102 2.27 -3.40 -0.47
C VAL A 102 1.30 -4.45 0.07
N PHE A 103 1.78 -5.24 1.03
CA PHE A 103 0.95 -6.18 1.79
C PHE A 103 0.81 -5.72 3.24
N GLY A 104 -0.36 -5.92 3.83
CA GLY A 104 -0.67 -5.42 5.16
C GLY A 104 -1.15 -6.44 6.17
N TYR A 105 -1.20 -5.99 7.42
CA TYR A 105 -1.77 -6.67 8.56
C TYR A 105 -2.57 -5.67 9.41
N PRO A 106 -3.72 -6.05 10.00
CA PRO A 106 -4.46 -7.30 9.74
C PRO A 106 -5.25 -7.26 8.42
N ILE A 107 -5.33 -6.10 7.77
CA ILE A 107 -5.95 -5.95 6.45
C ILE A 107 -4.85 -6.09 5.40
N GLU A 108 -4.99 -7.08 4.53
CA GLU A 108 -3.96 -7.42 3.54
C GLU A 108 -3.71 -6.32 2.51
N GLN A 109 -4.77 -5.64 2.06
CA GLN A 109 -4.72 -4.72 0.93
C GLN A 109 -5.05 -3.30 1.38
N LEU A 110 -4.22 -2.32 0.99
CA LEU A 110 -4.45 -0.92 1.35
C LEU A 110 -5.79 -0.39 0.79
N SER A 111 -6.27 -0.94 -0.33
CA SER A 111 -7.58 -0.59 -0.90
C SER A 111 -8.77 -1.06 -0.05
N ALA A 112 -8.56 -2.02 0.85
CA ALA A 112 -9.59 -2.60 1.70
C ALA A 112 -9.72 -1.88 3.06
N ILE A 113 -8.87 -0.89 3.36
CA ILE A 113 -8.98 -0.15 4.62
C ILE A 113 -10.28 0.69 4.65
N PRO A 114 -10.97 0.79 5.79
CA PRO A 114 -12.08 1.72 5.92
C PRO A 114 -11.61 3.16 5.73
N SER A 115 -12.39 3.97 5.00
CA SER A 115 -12.16 5.42 4.95
C SER A 115 -12.26 6.02 6.36
N GLY A 116 -11.38 6.95 6.70
CA GLY A 116 -11.39 7.56 8.03
C GLY A 116 -10.19 8.46 8.31
N ASN A 117 -10.15 9.02 9.52
CA ASN A 117 -9.01 9.78 10.01
C ASN A 117 -8.03 8.84 10.71
N TYR A 118 -6.77 8.87 10.29
CA TYR A 118 -5.70 8.04 10.82
C TYR A 118 -4.53 8.89 11.26
N THR A 119 -3.85 8.45 12.31
CA THR A 119 -2.48 8.83 12.60
C THR A 119 -1.58 7.94 11.75
N VAL A 120 -0.87 8.54 10.80
CA VAL A 120 -0.03 7.87 9.82
C VAL A 120 1.44 8.07 10.17
N GLN A 121 2.22 7.01 10.08
CA GLN A 121 3.67 7.02 10.29
C GLN A 121 4.32 6.08 9.29
N VAL A 122 5.58 6.35 8.91
CA VAL A 122 6.42 5.39 8.21
C VAL A 122 7.66 5.05 9.03
N VAL A 123 8.10 3.80 8.92
CA VAL A 123 9.36 3.30 9.50
C VAL A 123 10.08 2.52 8.42
N PHE A 124 11.37 2.75 8.24
CA PHE A 124 12.20 1.96 7.35
C PHE A 124 13.05 1.00 8.18
N HIS A 125 12.79 -0.30 8.04
CA HIS A 125 13.57 -1.35 8.70
C HIS A 125 14.76 -1.72 7.82
N LYS A 126 15.97 -1.29 8.22
CA LYS A 126 17.20 -1.48 7.43
C LYS A 126 17.67 -2.92 7.44
N TYR A 127 18.05 -3.41 6.26
CA TYR A 127 18.67 -4.72 6.09
C TYR A 127 20.14 -4.55 5.70
N GLU A 128 20.93 -5.56 6.02
CA GLU A 128 22.34 -5.67 5.66
C GLU A 128 22.54 -6.82 4.69
N THR A 129 23.55 -6.69 3.82
CA THR A 129 23.91 -7.74 2.87
C THR A 129 24.90 -8.69 3.49
N PHE A 130 24.53 -9.96 3.55
CA PHE A 130 25.35 -11.04 4.08
C PHE A 130 25.85 -11.95 2.97
N HIS A 131 27.13 -12.28 3.04
CA HIS A 131 27.75 -13.30 2.22
C HIS A 131 27.87 -14.58 3.05
N LEU A 132 26.98 -15.54 2.80
CA LEU A 132 26.93 -16.79 3.55
C LEU A 132 28.03 -17.75 3.10
N LYS A 133 28.51 -18.61 4.00
CA LYS A 133 29.57 -19.61 3.71
C LYS A 133 29.21 -20.58 2.58
N ASN A 134 27.93 -20.76 2.29
CA ASN A 134 27.44 -21.60 1.20
C ASN A 134 27.38 -20.87 -0.16
N GLY A 135 27.98 -19.67 -0.26
CA GLY A 135 28.04 -18.88 -1.48
C GLY A 135 26.79 -18.04 -1.79
N LYS A 136 25.73 -18.14 -0.97
CA LYS A 136 24.52 -17.32 -1.16
C LYS A 136 24.73 -15.90 -0.60
N VAL A 137 24.14 -14.93 -1.28
CA VAL A 137 24.04 -13.55 -0.79
C VAL A 137 22.59 -13.30 -0.38
N VAL A 138 22.39 -12.81 0.84
CA VAL A 138 21.05 -12.55 1.40
C VAL A 138 21.02 -11.18 2.07
N LYS A 139 19.84 -10.55 2.09
CA LYS A 139 19.60 -9.31 2.83
C LYS A 139 18.73 -9.60 4.04
N LEU A 140 19.22 -9.27 5.23
CA LEU A 140 18.53 -9.57 6.49
C LEU A 140 18.62 -8.40 7.46
N PRO A 141 17.63 -8.20 8.34
CA PRO A 141 17.76 -7.26 9.44
C PRO A 141 18.79 -7.76 10.46
N MET A 142 19.75 -6.90 10.81
CA MET A 142 20.65 -7.14 11.95
C MET A 142 19.97 -6.74 13.25
N ASP A 143 20.14 -7.56 14.29
CA ASP A 143 19.88 -7.13 15.66
C ASP A 143 20.89 -6.06 16.05
N ARG A 144 20.41 -4.95 16.60
CA ARG A 144 21.23 -3.82 17.03
C ARG A 144 21.10 -3.60 18.54
N GLY A 145 20.72 -4.65 19.27
CA GLY A 145 20.57 -4.67 20.73
C GLY A 145 19.12 -4.58 21.19
N GLU A 146 18.17 -4.40 20.27
CA GLU A 146 16.75 -4.31 20.56
C GLU A 146 16.04 -5.67 20.56
N GLY A 147 16.72 -6.77 20.23
CA GLY A 147 16.12 -8.10 20.28
C GLY A 147 15.13 -8.36 19.15
N GLN A 148 15.46 -7.93 17.93
CA GLN A 148 14.64 -8.14 16.71
C GLN A 148 13.30 -7.39 16.70
N HIS A 149 13.19 -6.31 17.49
CA HIS A 149 12.06 -5.40 17.48
C HIS A 149 12.25 -4.29 16.44
N TRP A 150 11.72 -4.52 15.22
CA TRP A 150 11.83 -3.58 14.08
C TRP A 150 11.43 -2.13 14.40
N ASN A 151 10.48 -1.93 15.32
CA ASN A 151 9.95 -0.63 15.73
C ASN A 151 10.86 0.14 16.68
N LEU A 152 11.89 -0.52 17.20
CA LEU A 152 12.88 -0.02 18.14
C LEU A 152 14.32 -0.11 17.61
N ALA A 153 14.55 -0.78 16.47
CA ALA A 153 15.88 -1.03 15.92
C ALA A 153 16.67 0.27 15.68
N PRO A 154 17.77 0.50 16.43
CA PRO A 154 18.62 1.69 16.29
C PRO A 154 19.09 1.96 14.86
N GLY A 155 19.10 3.23 14.49
CA GLY A 155 19.53 3.67 13.17
C GLY A 155 18.47 3.53 12.07
N ASN A 156 17.30 2.95 12.34
CA ASN A 156 16.19 2.93 11.38
C ASN A 156 15.63 4.34 11.18
N PRO A 157 15.50 4.81 9.93
CA PRO A 157 14.77 6.03 9.62
C PRO A 157 13.27 5.88 9.90
N TYR A 158 12.63 6.93 10.37
CA TYR A 158 11.18 6.98 10.53
C TYR A 158 10.64 8.40 10.39
N SER A 159 9.33 8.52 10.26
CA SER A 159 8.64 9.82 10.22
C SER A 159 8.03 10.20 11.56
N THR A 160 7.93 11.49 11.83
CA THR A 160 6.99 12.03 12.81
C THR A 160 5.56 11.61 12.45
N PRO A 161 4.74 11.12 13.41
CA PRO A 161 3.34 10.77 13.14
C PRO A 161 2.53 11.98 12.69
N LYS A 162 1.66 11.80 11.69
CA LYS A 162 0.79 12.86 11.16
C LYS A 162 -0.64 12.39 11.06
N ARG A 163 -1.57 13.20 11.56
CA ARG A 163 -3.00 12.89 11.45
C ARG A 163 -3.56 13.38 10.12
N MET A 164 -4.25 12.51 9.39
CA MET A 164 -4.82 12.83 8.09
C MET A 164 -6.03 11.95 7.76
N ALA A 165 -6.88 12.46 6.86
CA ALA A 165 -7.93 11.65 6.25
C ALA A 165 -7.31 10.70 5.23
N VAL A 166 -7.66 9.42 5.32
CA VAL A 166 -7.27 8.39 4.36
C VAL A 166 -8.55 7.82 3.76
N ASN A 167 -8.62 7.83 2.44
CA ASN A 167 -9.73 7.22 1.74
C ASN A 167 -9.23 6.44 0.52
N PRO A 168 -9.15 5.10 0.60
CA PRO A 168 -8.65 4.32 -0.51
C PRO A 168 -9.54 4.40 -1.75
N ARG A 169 -10.79 4.87 -1.66
CA ARG A 169 -11.70 4.98 -2.81
C ARG A 169 -11.48 6.25 -3.63
N PHE A 170 -10.76 7.24 -3.12
CA PHE A 170 -10.47 8.48 -3.84
C PHE A 170 -8.98 8.63 -4.08
N LYS A 171 -8.62 9.11 -5.28
CA LYS A 171 -7.25 9.47 -5.60
C LYS A 171 -6.89 10.72 -4.81
N SER A 172 -6.09 10.54 -3.77
CA SER A 172 -5.46 11.63 -3.04
C SER A 172 -4.02 11.28 -2.74
N ILE A 173 -3.19 12.31 -2.58
CA ILE A 173 -1.76 12.17 -2.30
C ILE A 173 -1.50 12.63 -0.87
N ALA A 174 -0.96 11.73 -0.06
CA ALA A 174 -0.45 12.02 1.27
C ALA A 174 1.08 12.00 1.24
N ILE A 175 1.74 13.01 1.83
CA ILE A 175 3.20 13.06 1.94
C ILE A 175 3.61 12.75 3.38
N VAL A 176 4.39 11.69 3.56
CA VAL A 176 4.90 11.23 4.85
C VAL A 176 6.42 11.07 4.74
N GLU A 177 7.14 12.14 5.05
CA GLU A 177 8.60 12.21 4.93
C GLU A 177 9.32 11.56 6.10
N LEU A 178 10.43 10.86 5.81
CA LEU A 178 11.38 10.41 6.82
C LEU A 178 12.15 11.61 7.37
N ASP A 179 12.07 11.83 8.68
CA ASP A 179 12.63 13.02 9.34
C ASP A 179 13.41 12.71 10.63
N LYS A 180 13.41 11.45 11.08
CA LYS A 180 14.07 11.01 12.31
C LYS A 180 14.83 9.70 12.11
N ILE A 181 15.70 9.40 13.07
CA ILE A 181 16.44 8.15 13.23
C ILE A 181 16.15 7.61 14.62
N ILE A 182 15.89 6.32 14.75
CA ILE A 182 15.76 5.67 16.07
C ILE A 182 17.12 5.72 16.78
N PRO A 183 17.23 6.26 18.00
CA PRO A 183 18.49 6.36 18.72
C PRO A 183 18.99 4.98 19.20
N PRO A 184 20.28 4.86 19.57
CA PRO A 184 20.83 3.72 20.29
C PRO A 184 20.17 3.46 21.65
#